data_AF-A0A842AKJ3-F1
#
_entry.id   AF-A0A842AKJ3-F1
#
_cell.length_a   1.000
_cell.length_b   1.000
_cell.length_c   1.000
_cell.angle_alpha   90.00
_cell.angle_beta   90.00
_cell.angle_gamma   90.00
#
_symmetry.space_group_name_H-M   'P 1'
#
loop_
_entity.id
_entity.type
_entity.pdbx_description
1 polymer ?
#
loop_
_entity_poly.entity_id
_entity_poly.type
_entity_poly.pdbx_seq_one_letter_code
_entity_poly.pdbx_strand_id
1 'polypeptide(L)'
;MQEFNIPNPQNQPKIWTIIWVFLVYMGLSLIFQVVSILWDALAGNDFLSMSVSWHSELLGLAAMLLTLIIAKFQNIQFFKWTKISWKGFVFAAVVMGIAIALSSLIDYLGQSYTSYTTTQNEMLLEDVYKNASWLLSFLSIVIIAPFVEEIIFRGFLMQQLFRNRLWLGWIVSSLLFCAVHVPTDWVSFLLYLIPGIALGGILYKTKRLELTIFAHFLNNFIAFIWP
;
A
#
# COMPACT_ATOMS: atom_id res chain seq x y z
N MET A 1 16.02 -26.91 -11.14
CA MET A 1 14.57 -26.71 -11.00
C MET A 1 14.23 -26.99 -9.55
N GLN A 2 13.86 -25.97 -8.77
CA GLN A 2 13.42 -26.18 -7.38
C GLN A 2 11.96 -26.60 -7.44
N GLU A 3 11.66 -27.80 -6.98
CA GLU A 3 10.29 -28.27 -6.80
C GLU A 3 9.54 -27.29 -5.91
N PHE A 4 8.41 -26.81 -6.43
CA PHE A 4 7.49 -25.98 -5.68
C PHE A 4 6.96 -26.82 -4.52
N ASN A 5 7.31 -26.44 -3.29
CA ASN A 5 6.58 -26.89 -2.11
C ASN A 5 5.20 -26.20 -2.14
N ILE A 6 4.30 -26.73 -2.97
CA ILE A 6 2.91 -26.31 -3.02
C ILE A 6 2.32 -26.72 -1.67
N PRO A 7 1.87 -25.78 -0.83
CA PRO A 7 1.22 -26.12 0.43
C PRO A 7 0.11 -27.14 0.14
N ASN A 8 0.01 -28.20 0.95
CA ASN A 8 -1.02 -29.22 0.82
C ASN A 8 -2.39 -28.55 0.52
N PRO A 9 -3.03 -28.82 -0.63
CA PRO A 9 -4.26 -28.14 -1.06
C PRO A 9 -5.39 -28.14 -0.02
N GLN A 10 -5.38 -29.11 0.91
CA GLN A 10 -6.36 -29.23 1.98
C GLN A 10 -6.25 -28.15 3.08
N ASN A 11 -5.11 -27.47 3.21
CA ASN A 11 -4.88 -26.46 4.27
C ASN A 11 -4.96 -25.00 3.78
N GLN A 12 -5.32 -24.77 2.52
CA GLN A 12 -5.48 -23.40 2.04
C GLN A 12 -6.87 -22.85 2.39
N PRO A 13 -6.97 -21.61 2.90
CA PRO A 13 -8.25 -21.00 3.19
C PRO A 13 -9.11 -20.90 1.93
N LYS A 14 -10.42 -21.11 2.10
CA LYS A 14 -11.40 -20.96 1.02
C LYS A 14 -11.47 -19.49 0.59
N ILE A 15 -11.82 -19.24 -0.68
CA ILE A 15 -11.93 -17.87 -1.21
C ILE A 15 -12.91 -17.02 -0.39
N TRP A 16 -14.02 -17.61 0.07
CA TRP A 16 -15.01 -16.96 0.92
C TRP A 16 -14.45 -16.56 2.29
N THR A 17 -13.52 -17.33 2.84
CA THR A 17 -12.82 -16.98 4.08
C THR A 17 -11.94 -15.74 3.87
N ILE A 18 -11.23 -15.67 2.74
CA ILE A 18 -10.39 -14.51 2.38
C ILE A 18 -11.26 -13.27 2.21
N ILE A 19 -12.37 -13.38 1.47
CA ILE A 19 -13.33 -12.29 1.27
C ILE A 19 -13.92 -11.83 2.61
N TRP A 20 -14.33 -12.77 3.48
CA TRP A 20 -14.87 -12.44 4.79
C TRP A 20 -13.84 -11.69 5.66
N VAL A 21 -12.58 -12.14 5.72
CA VAL A 21 -11.54 -11.43 6.48
C VAL A 21 -11.31 -10.02 5.93
N PHE A 22 -11.35 -9.85 4.61
CA PHE A 22 -11.23 -8.54 3.98
C PHE A 22 -12.44 -7.64 4.31
N LEU A 23 -13.66 -8.18 4.33
CA LEU A 23 -14.86 -7.44 4.76
C LEU A 23 -14.82 -7.07 6.24
N VAL A 24 -14.25 -7.92 7.09
CA VAL A 24 -14.00 -7.60 8.51
C VAL A 24 -13.02 -6.43 8.62
N TYR A 25 -11.95 -6.41 7.82
CA TYR A 25 -11.06 -5.24 7.75
C TYR A 25 -11.82 -3.96 7.39
N MET A 26 -12.61 -3.99 6.30
CA MET A 26 -13.40 -2.82 5.89
C MET A 26 -14.36 -2.37 6.99
N GLY A 27 -15.06 -3.31 7.65
CA GLY A 27 -15.95 -3.02 8.76
C GLY A 27 -15.24 -2.41 9.96
N LEU A 28 -14.10 -2.97 10.38
CA LEU A 28 -13.29 -2.43 11.47
C LEU A 28 -12.77 -1.03 11.14
N SER A 29 -12.24 -0.83 9.94
CA SER A 29 -11.75 0.48 9.50
C SER A 29 -12.85 1.52 9.48
N LEU A 30 -14.07 1.19 9.02
CA LEU A 30 -15.21 2.10 9.06
C LEU A 30 -15.64 2.43 10.50
N ILE A 31 -15.74 1.44 11.38
CA ILE A 31 -16.08 1.65 12.80
C ILE A 31 -15.05 2.58 13.44
N PHE A 32 -13.77 2.31 13.22
CA PHE A 32 -12.68 3.09 13.78
C PHE A 32 -12.59 4.50 13.20
N GLN A 33 -12.92 4.69 11.93
CA GLN A 33 -13.07 6.00 11.34
C GLN A 33 -14.20 6.79 12.02
N VAL A 34 -15.36 6.16 12.26
CA VAL A 34 -16.47 6.80 12.98
C VAL A 34 -16.07 7.15 14.42
N VAL A 35 -15.36 6.26 15.12
CA VAL A 35 -14.83 6.54 16.47
C VAL A 35 -13.88 7.73 16.45
N SER A 36 -12.99 7.80 15.46
CA SER A 36 -12.08 8.94 15.29
C SER A 36 -12.83 10.26 15.06
N ILE A 37 -13.85 10.25 14.20
CA ILE A 37 -14.66 11.44 13.92
C ILE A 37 -15.44 11.88 15.17
N LEU A 38 -16.02 10.93 15.93
CA LEU A 38 -16.70 11.23 17.19
C LEU A 38 -15.74 11.77 18.25
N TRP A 39 -14.50 11.28 18.28
CA TRP A 39 -13.46 11.81 19.15
C TRP A 39 -13.19 13.29 18.85
N ASP A 40 -12.97 13.63 17.58
CA ASP A 40 -12.74 15.02 17.14
C ASP A 40 -13.93 15.93 17.51
N ALA A 41 -15.15 15.45 17.27
CA ALA A 41 -16.37 16.18 17.62
C ALA A 41 -16.50 16.46 19.13
N LEU A 42 -16.18 15.47 19.97
CA LEU A 42 -16.24 15.60 21.42
C LEU A 42 -15.10 16.48 21.98
N ALA A 43 -13.97 16.54 21.29
CA ALA A 43 -12.86 17.44 21.60
C ALA A 43 -13.14 18.91 21.22
N GLY A 44 -14.26 19.17 20.53
CA GLY A 44 -14.61 20.51 20.05
C GLY A 44 -13.86 20.94 18.78
N ASN A 45 -13.25 19.98 18.06
CA ASN A 45 -12.66 20.24 16.75
C ASN A 45 -13.76 20.44 15.71
N ASP A 46 -13.53 21.33 14.75
CA ASP A 46 -14.49 21.56 13.67
C ASP A 46 -14.68 20.28 12.85
N PHE A 47 -15.93 19.81 12.76
CA PHE A 47 -16.28 18.60 12.00
C PHE A 47 -15.86 18.65 10.52
N LEU A 48 -15.74 19.87 9.98
CA LEU A 48 -15.37 20.14 8.60
C LEU A 48 -13.86 20.26 8.38
N SER A 49 -13.06 20.44 9.44
CA SER A 49 -11.60 20.49 9.34
C SER A 49 -11.00 19.09 9.33
N MET A 50 -11.58 18.16 8.56
CA MET A 50 -11.27 16.71 8.51
C MET A 50 -9.82 16.39 8.07
N SER A 51 -8.83 16.92 8.76
CA SER A 51 -7.42 16.56 8.64
C SER A 51 -7.24 15.16 9.19
N VAL A 52 -6.38 14.37 8.54
CA VAL A 52 -5.91 13.09 9.08
C VAL A 52 -5.25 13.36 10.43
N SER A 53 -5.87 12.88 11.50
CA SER A 53 -5.38 13.06 12.86
C SER A 53 -4.55 11.85 13.30
N TRP A 54 -3.60 12.05 14.20
CA TRP A 54 -2.73 10.97 14.70
C TRP A 54 -3.54 9.77 15.25
N HIS A 55 -4.71 10.02 15.85
CA HIS A 55 -5.57 8.95 16.35
C HIS A 55 -6.30 8.21 15.24
N SER A 56 -6.71 8.87 14.14
CA SER A 56 -7.29 8.20 12.98
C SER A 56 -6.32 7.18 12.38
N GLU A 57 -5.03 7.52 12.32
CA GLU A 57 -4.00 6.61 11.80
C GLU A 57 -3.72 5.44 12.74
N LEU A 58 -3.60 5.70 14.05
CA LEU A 58 -3.40 4.64 15.04
C LEU A 58 -4.58 3.66 15.05
N LEU A 59 -5.80 4.18 14.93
CA LEU A 59 -6.99 3.36 14.82
C LEU A 59 -6.98 2.56 13.50
N GLY A 60 -6.67 3.17 12.36
CA GLY A 60 -6.51 2.47 11.08
C GLY A 60 -5.47 1.34 11.14
N LEU A 61 -4.31 1.60 11.74
CA LEU A 61 -3.28 0.58 11.96
C LEU A 61 -3.79 -0.52 12.91
N ALA A 62 -4.50 -0.18 13.97
CA ALA A 62 -5.10 -1.15 14.88
C ALA A 62 -6.11 -2.05 14.15
N ALA A 63 -6.96 -1.51 13.27
CA ALA A 63 -7.85 -2.30 12.43
C ALA A 63 -7.06 -3.30 11.58
N MET A 64 -6.00 -2.85 10.91
CA MET A 64 -5.14 -3.73 10.12
C MET A 64 -4.48 -4.83 10.95
N LEU A 65 -3.93 -4.51 12.13
CA LEU A 65 -3.30 -5.50 13.01
C LEU A 65 -4.30 -6.54 13.52
N LEU A 66 -5.51 -6.11 13.91
CA LEU A 66 -6.60 -7.01 14.29
C LEU A 66 -7.00 -7.92 13.11
N THR A 67 -7.10 -7.37 11.90
CA THR A 67 -7.35 -8.17 10.69
C THR A 67 -6.25 -9.21 10.47
N LEU A 68 -4.96 -8.86 10.63
CA LEU A 68 -3.87 -9.82 10.47
C LEU A 68 -3.93 -10.95 11.52
N ILE A 69 -4.34 -10.63 12.75
CA ILE A 69 -4.57 -11.63 13.80
C ILE A 69 -5.69 -12.58 13.39
N ILE A 70 -6.84 -12.05 12.93
CA ILE A 70 -7.98 -12.84 12.44
C ILE A 70 -7.55 -13.70 11.24
N ALA A 71 -6.83 -13.12 10.29
CA ALA A 71 -6.32 -13.81 9.11
C ALA A 71 -5.44 -15.01 9.49
N LYS A 72 -4.57 -14.84 10.50
CA LYS A 72 -3.72 -15.90 11.03
C LYS A 72 -4.55 -17.05 11.62
N PHE A 73 -5.59 -16.75 12.40
CA PHE A 73 -6.52 -17.77 12.93
C PHE A 73 -7.30 -18.49 11.82
N GLN A 74 -7.50 -17.84 10.68
CA GLN A 74 -8.11 -18.43 9.47
C GLN A 74 -7.09 -19.12 8.55
N ASN A 75 -5.85 -19.33 8.99
CA ASN A 75 -4.75 -19.91 8.21
C ASN A 75 -4.40 -19.14 6.92
N ILE A 76 -4.71 -17.85 6.86
CA ILE A 76 -4.27 -16.96 5.78
C ILE A 76 -2.86 -16.45 6.12
N GLN A 77 -1.89 -16.76 5.26
CA GLN A 77 -0.49 -16.38 5.44
C GLN A 77 -0.06 -15.36 4.39
N PHE A 78 0.23 -14.14 4.82
CA PHE A 78 0.80 -13.08 3.98
C PHE A 78 2.33 -13.14 3.95
N PHE A 79 2.94 -13.30 5.13
CA PHE A 79 4.39 -13.27 5.35
C PHE A 79 4.99 -14.67 5.35
N LYS A 80 6.23 -14.80 4.87
CA LYS A 80 7.00 -16.03 4.93
C LYS A 80 8.12 -15.90 5.95
N TRP A 81 8.16 -16.80 6.91
CA TRP A 81 9.17 -16.83 7.98
C TRP A 81 10.54 -17.38 7.53
N THR A 82 10.76 -17.54 6.22
CA THR A 82 12.04 -18.00 5.68
C THR A 82 12.97 -16.81 5.41
N LYS A 83 14.27 -17.00 5.64
CA LYS A 83 15.28 -15.96 5.39
C LYS A 83 15.18 -15.43 3.96
N ILE A 84 15.22 -14.10 3.82
CA ILE A 84 15.29 -13.41 2.53
C ILE A 84 16.76 -13.29 2.15
N SER A 85 17.11 -13.63 0.90
CA SER A 85 18.48 -13.42 0.42
C SER A 85 18.73 -11.94 0.13
N TRP A 86 19.96 -11.48 0.34
CA TRP A 86 20.35 -10.10 0.00
C TRP A 86 20.03 -9.73 -1.47
N LYS A 87 20.16 -10.70 -2.38
CA LYS A 87 19.79 -10.55 -3.80
C LYS A 87 18.31 -10.16 -3.98
N GLY A 88 17.42 -10.60 -3.09
CA GLY A 88 16.01 -10.21 -3.10
C GLY A 88 15.81 -8.73 -2.78
N PHE A 89 16.51 -8.20 -1.77
CA PHE A 89 16.49 -6.78 -1.43
C PHE A 89 17.08 -5.92 -2.55
N VAL A 90 18.22 -6.34 -3.12
CA VAL A 90 18.84 -5.65 -4.27
C VAL A 90 17.90 -5.65 -5.47
N PHE A 91 17.29 -6.78 -5.79
CA PHE A 91 16.31 -6.86 -6.88
C PHE A 91 15.14 -5.89 -6.67
N ALA A 92 14.56 -5.89 -5.46
CA ALA A 92 13.46 -5.00 -5.11
C ALA A 92 13.86 -3.52 -5.22
N ALA A 93 15.04 -3.15 -4.72
CA ALA A 93 15.58 -1.80 -4.82
C ALA A 93 15.86 -1.37 -6.27
N VAL A 94 16.41 -2.26 -7.11
CA VAL A 94 16.66 -1.96 -8.53
C VAL A 94 15.35 -1.76 -9.30
N VAL A 95 14.37 -2.64 -9.10
CA VAL A 95 13.04 -2.50 -9.73
C VAL A 95 12.39 -1.19 -9.31
N MET A 96 12.45 -0.84 -8.02
CA MET A 96 11.90 0.42 -7.54
C MET A 96 12.67 1.63 -8.04
N GLY A 97 14.00 1.58 -8.09
CA GLY A 97 14.82 2.67 -8.63
C GLY A 97 14.53 2.96 -10.11
N ILE A 98 14.27 1.92 -10.91
CA ILE A 98 13.81 2.08 -12.30
C ILE A 98 12.43 2.74 -12.34
N ALA A 99 11.51 2.31 -11.48
CA ALA A 99 10.18 2.89 -11.40
C ALA A 99 10.22 4.37 -11.02
N ILE A 100 11.02 4.74 -10.01
CA ILE A 100 11.25 6.13 -9.59
C ILE A 100 11.83 6.95 -10.75
N ALA A 101 12.90 6.48 -11.40
CA ALA A 101 13.51 7.19 -12.51
C ALA A 101 12.53 7.42 -13.68
N LEU A 102 11.68 6.43 -13.98
CA LEU A 102 10.66 6.56 -15.01
C LEU A 102 9.55 7.55 -14.59
N SER A 103 9.09 7.48 -13.34
CA SER A 103 8.13 8.44 -12.79
C SER A 103 8.67 9.86 -12.81
N SER A 104 9.92 10.10 -12.39
CA SER A 104 10.55 11.43 -12.45
C SER A 104 10.68 11.95 -13.87
N LEU A 105 10.96 11.10 -14.85
CA LEU A 105 10.99 11.50 -16.26
C LEU A 105 9.59 11.91 -16.75
N ILE A 106 8.55 11.13 -16.40
CA ILE A 106 7.16 11.42 -16.78
C ILE A 106 6.66 12.70 -16.12
N ASP A 107 6.98 12.89 -14.85
CA ASP A 107 6.66 14.11 -14.10
C ASP A 107 7.29 15.34 -14.78
N TYR A 108 8.60 15.30 -15.05
CA TYR A 108 9.31 16.36 -15.79
C TYR A 108 8.70 16.68 -17.16
N LEU A 109 8.40 15.64 -17.95
CA LEU A 109 7.77 15.81 -19.27
C LEU A 109 6.33 16.35 -19.13
N GLY A 110 5.58 15.90 -18.13
CA GLY A 110 4.24 16.36 -17.83
C GLY A 110 4.23 17.86 -17.54
N GLN A 111 5.11 18.33 -16.65
CA GLN A 111 5.24 19.75 -16.31
C GLN A 111 5.76 20.60 -17.49
N SER A 112 6.61 20.04 -18.36
CA SER A 112 7.19 20.76 -19.49
C SER A 112 6.24 20.91 -20.69
N TYR A 113 5.37 19.92 -20.91
CA TYR A 113 4.60 19.80 -22.16
C TYR A 113 3.07 19.75 -21.97
N THR A 114 2.58 19.86 -20.73
CA THR A 114 1.15 19.88 -20.43
C THR A 114 0.80 20.95 -19.38
N SER A 115 -0.47 21.06 -19.01
CA SER A 115 -0.92 21.92 -17.90
C SER A 115 -0.81 21.25 -16.52
N TYR A 116 -0.32 20.02 -16.46
CA TYR A 116 -0.04 19.33 -15.20
C TYR A 116 1.06 20.06 -14.43
N THR A 117 0.91 20.17 -13.12
CA THR A 117 1.90 20.78 -12.22
C THR A 117 2.31 19.81 -11.14
N THR A 118 1.33 19.20 -10.46
CA THR A 118 1.56 18.21 -9.42
C THR A 118 0.33 17.30 -9.27
N THR A 119 0.46 16.21 -8.50
CA THR A 119 -0.66 15.31 -8.20
C THR A 119 -1.47 15.80 -7.01
N GLN A 120 -2.76 15.43 -6.93
CA GLN A 120 -3.57 15.76 -5.74
C GLN A 120 -3.00 15.16 -4.45
N ASN A 121 -2.43 13.95 -4.52
CA ASN A 121 -1.81 13.32 -3.36
C ASN A 121 -0.62 14.14 -2.87
N GLU A 122 0.21 14.65 -3.79
CA GLU A 122 1.36 15.49 -3.43
C GLU A 122 0.94 16.80 -2.76
N MET A 123 -0.14 17.44 -3.26
CA MET A 123 -0.68 18.65 -2.60
C MET A 123 -1.16 18.37 -1.16
N LEU A 124 -1.77 17.20 -0.93
CA LEU A 124 -2.21 16.79 0.40
C LEU A 124 -1.01 16.47 1.30
N LEU A 125 0.02 15.81 0.77
CA LEU A 125 1.26 15.53 1.50
C LEU A 125 1.98 16.81 1.90
N GLU A 126 2.04 17.81 1.02
CA GLU A 126 2.58 19.13 1.34
C GLU A 126 1.86 19.81 2.53
N ASP A 127 0.53 19.69 2.58
CA ASP A 127 -0.25 20.22 3.71
C ASP A 127 0.08 19.48 5.02
N VAL A 128 0.17 18.15 4.96
CA VAL A 128 0.60 17.32 6.10
C VAL A 128 2.01 17.69 6.57
N TYR A 129 2.95 17.94 5.66
CA TYR A 129 4.31 18.37 6.04
C TYR A 129 4.35 19.75 6.71
N LYS A 130 3.44 20.66 6.33
CA LYS A 130 3.36 22.00 6.91
C LYS A 130 2.68 22.01 8.28
N ASN A 131 1.72 21.10 8.50
CA ASN A 131 0.82 21.15 9.66
C ASN A 131 1.07 20.07 10.73
N ALA A 132 1.76 18.98 10.41
CA ALA A 132 2.01 17.87 11.34
C ALA A 132 3.47 17.80 11.81
N SER A 133 3.69 17.07 12.92
CA SER A 133 5.04 16.75 13.40
C SER A 133 5.77 15.90 12.37
N TRP A 134 7.02 16.26 12.05
CA TRP A 134 7.87 15.51 11.13
C TRP A 134 7.89 14.01 11.42
N LEU A 135 7.97 13.61 12.71
CA LEU A 135 7.98 12.21 13.10
C LEU A 135 6.65 11.50 12.78
N LEU A 136 5.53 12.19 12.99
CA LEU A 136 4.21 11.63 12.67
C LEU A 136 4.04 11.48 11.17
N SER A 137 4.40 12.50 10.38
CA SER A 137 4.36 12.46 8.92
C SER A 137 5.27 11.35 8.38
N PHE A 138 6.48 11.18 8.93
CA PHE A 138 7.39 10.10 8.56
C PHE A 138 6.78 8.72 8.81
N LEU A 139 6.27 8.48 10.02
CA LEU A 139 5.67 7.20 10.37
C LEU A 139 4.44 6.89 9.51
N SER A 140 3.59 7.90 9.26
CA SER A 140 2.42 7.78 8.40
C SER A 140 2.80 7.39 6.96
N ILE A 141 3.58 8.26 6.30
CA ILE A 141 3.79 8.23 4.86
C ILE A 141 4.80 7.16 4.46
N VAL A 142 5.85 6.96 5.26
CA VAL A 142 6.95 6.05 4.91
C VAL A 142 6.69 4.62 5.39
N ILE A 143 5.96 4.46 6.51
CA ILE A 143 5.83 3.16 7.19
C ILE A 143 4.39 2.64 7.19
N ILE A 144 3.44 3.40 7.75
CA ILE A 144 2.08 2.90 7.99
C ILE A 144 1.30 2.75 6.68
N ALA A 145 1.24 3.80 5.85
CA ALA A 145 0.50 3.78 4.59
C ALA A 145 1.00 2.68 3.64
N PRO A 146 2.31 2.60 3.30
CA PRO A 146 2.80 1.52 2.45
C PRO A 146 2.56 0.12 3.02
N PHE A 147 2.66 -0.06 4.34
CA PHE A 147 2.40 -1.35 4.98
C PHE A 147 0.95 -1.80 4.78
N VAL A 148 0.00 -0.89 5.04
CA VAL A 148 -1.43 -1.14 4.87
C VAL A 148 -1.77 -1.39 3.40
N GLU A 149 -1.28 -0.54 2.50
CA GLU A 149 -1.51 -0.64 1.07
C GLU A 149 -0.99 -1.97 0.50
N GLU A 150 0.24 -2.37 0.84
CA GLU A 150 0.79 -3.63 0.35
C GLU A 150 0.01 -4.84 0.88
N ILE A 151 -0.45 -4.83 2.13
CA ILE A 151 -1.30 -5.92 2.63
C ILE A 151 -2.60 -5.99 1.85
N ILE A 152 -3.23 -4.86 1.51
CA ILE A 152 -4.48 -4.83 0.76
C ILE A 152 -4.28 -5.28 -0.69
N PHE A 153 -3.41 -4.60 -1.43
CA PHE A 153 -3.27 -4.79 -2.87
C PHE A 153 -2.44 -6.01 -3.23
N ARG A 154 -1.37 -6.28 -2.48
CA ARG A 154 -0.42 -7.35 -2.79
C ARG A 154 -0.70 -8.58 -1.94
N GLY A 155 -1.03 -8.42 -0.67
CA GLY A 155 -1.45 -9.50 0.23
C GLY A 155 -2.83 -10.06 -0.13
N PHE A 156 -3.91 -9.37 0.23
CA PHE A 156 -5.28 -9.84 0.06
C PHE A 156 -5.65 -10.04 -1.40
N LEU A 157 -5.50 -8.99 -2.21
CA LEU A 157 -5.95 -9.03 -3.59
C LEU A 157 -5.05 -9.94 -4.44
N MET A 158 -3.78 -9.62 -4.60
CA MET A 158 -2.91 -10.38 -5.50
C MET A 158 -2.55 -11.78 -4.96
N GLN A 159 -1.95 -11.87 -3.76
CA GLN A 159 -1.41 -13.12 -3.22
C GLN A 159 -2.49 -14.10 -2.77
N GLN A 160 -3.63 -13.64 -2.23
CA GLN A 160 -4.71 -14.51 -1.75
C GLN A 160 -5.85 -14.69 -2.76
N LEU A 161 -6.51 -13.61 -3.18
CA LEU A 161 -7.69 -13.69 -4.05
C LEU A 161 -7.32 -14.20 -5.46
N PHE A 162 -6.22 -13.71 -6.02
CA PHE A 162 -5.71 -14.12 -7.33
C PHE A 162 -4.59 -15.17 -7.26
N ARG A 163 -4.48 -15.95 -6.18
CA ARG A 163 -3.40 -16.93 -5.96
C ARG A 163 -3.19 -17.94 -7.10
N ASN A 164 -4.28 -18.31 -7.78
CA ASN A 164 -4.26 -19.27 -8.90
C ASN A 164 -3.97 -18.60 -10.27
N ARG A 165 -4.03 -17.27 -10.34
CA ARG A 165 -3.82 -16.47 -11.55
C ARG A 165 -3.05 -15.19 -11.21
N LEU A 166 -1.85 -15.35 -10.63
CA LEU A 166 -1.06 -14.23 -10.10
C LEU A 166 -0.74 -13.15 -11.15
N TRP A 167 -0.68 -13.49 -12.43
CA TRP A 167 -0.47 -12.49 -13.50
C TRP A 167 -1.69 -11.57 -13.66
N LEU A 168 -2.92 -12.08 -13.53
CA LEU A 168 -4.14 -11.26 -13.45
C LEU A 168 -4.14 -10.45 -12.17
N GLY A 169 -3.77 -11.06 -11.04
CA GLY A 169 -3.65 -10.36 -9.76
C GLY A 169 -2.67 -9.19 -9.83
N TRP A 170 -1.57 -9.34 -10.57
CA TRP A 170 -0.61 -8.26 -10.80
C TRP A 170 -1.24 -7.09 -11.58
N ILE A 171 -1.91 -7.37 -12.70
CA ILE A 171 -2.56 -6.32 -13.50
C ILE A 171 -3.66 -5.63 -12.68
N VAL A 172 -4.57 -6.40 -12.08
CA VAL A 172 -5.71 -5.88 -11.31
C VAL A 172 -5.24 -5.09 -10.09
N SER A 173 -4.26 -5.59 -9.33
CA SER A 173 -3.73 -4.85 -8.17
C SER A 173 -3.05 -3.55 -8.55
N SER A 174 -2.31 -3.52 -9.67
CA SER A 174 -1.64 -2.30 -10.14
C SER A 174 -2.65 -1.24 -10.61
N LEU A 175 -3.70 -1.66 -11.32
CA LEU A 175 -4.78 -0.77 -11.76
C LEU A 175 -5.59 -0.25 -10.59
N LEU A 176 -5.96 -1.11 -9.62
CA LEU A 176 -6.70 -0.67 -8.44
C LEU A 176 -5.87 0.21 -7.53
N PHE A 177 -4.56 -0.07 -7.39
CA PHE A 177 -3.63 0.82 -6.69
C PHE A 177 -3.62 2.21 -7.32
N CYS A 178 -3.50 2.31 -8.64
CA CYS A 178 -3.60 3.59 -9.33
C CYS A 178 -4.97 4.26 -9.12
N ALA A 179 -6.06 3.51 -9.23
CA ALA A 179 -7.42 4.05 -9.12
C ALA A 179 -7.72 4.68 -7.75
N VAL A 180 -7.24 4.09 -6.64
CA VAL A 180 -7.49 4.66 -5.31
C VAL A 180 -6.74 5.97 -5.04
N HIS A 181 -5.71 6.27 -5.84
CA HIS A 181 -4.98 7.55 -5.76
C HIS A 181 -5.65 8.66 -6.59
N VAL A 182 -6.82 8.38 -7.16
CA VAL A 182 -7.71 9.35 -7.85
C VAL A 182 -6.94 10.26 -8.83
N PRO A 183 -6.24 9.68 -9.84
CA PRO A 183 -5.55 10.48 -10.84
C PRO A 183 -6.55 11.34 -11.63
N THR A 184 -6.19 12.60 -11.84
CA THR A 184 -7.02 13.61 -12.52
C THR A 184 -6.71 13.78 -14.00
N ASP A 185 -5.58 13.24 -14.44
CA ASP A 185 -5.04 13.41 -15.77
C ASP A 185 -4.14 12.21 -16.10
N TRP A 186 -3.67 12.14 -17.35
CA TRP A 186 -2.89 11.00 -17.80
C TRP A 186 -1.47 10.96 -17.18
N VAL A 187 -0.90 12.11 -16.77
CA VAL A 187 0.41 12.17 -16.12
C VAL A 187 0.29 11.57 -14.72
N SER A 188 -0.63 12.08 -13.91
CA SER A 188 -0.90 11.54 -12.56
C SER A 188 -1.31 10.07 -12.61
N PHE A 189 -2.07 9.64 -13.62
CA PHE A 189 -2.39 8.22 -13.82
C PHE A 189 -1.13 7.36 -13.98
N LEU A 190 -0.17 7.79 -14.81
CA LEU A 190 1.09 7.07 -14.99
C LEU A 190 1.96 7.10 -13.72
N LEU A 191 2.00 8.22 -13.02
CA LEU A 191 2.77 8.38 -11.78
C LEU A 191 2.35 7.40 -10.68
N TYR A 192 1.06 7.01 -10.61
CA TYR A 192 0.61 5.97 -9.68
C TYR A 192 0.64 4.56 -10.29
N LEU A 193 0.40 4.42 -11.60
CA LEU A 193 0.39 3.11 -12.25
C LEU A 193 1.78 2.47 -12.27
N ILE A 194 2.84 3.23 -12.54
CA ILE A 194 4.23 2.74 -12.63
C ILE A 194 4.72 2.09 -11.33
N PRO A 195 4.67 2.77 -10.16
CA PRO A 195 4.99 2.12 -8.88
C PRO A 195 4.03 0.97 -8.59
N GLY A 196 2.75 1.11 -8.98
CA GLY A 196 1.76 0.03 -8.93
C GLY A 196 2.26 -1.27 -9.58
N ILE A 197 2.71 -1.16 -10.83
CA ILE A 197 3.26 -2.24 -11.65
C ILE A 197 4.56 -2.76 -11.05
N ALA A 198 5.47 -1.88 -10.62
CA ALA A 198 6.76 -2.26 -10.05
C ALA A 198 6.60 -3.13 -8.80
N LEU A 199 5.79 -2.65 -7.84
CA LEU A 199 5.50 -3.34 -6.58
C LEU A 199 4.81 -4.70 -6.80
N GLY A 200 3.80 -4.73 -7.69
CA GLY A 200 3.17 -5.99 -8.10
C GLY A 200 4.14 -6.95 -8.80
N GLY A 201 5.07 -6.43 -9.59
CA GLY A 201 6.11 -7.19 -10.27
C GLY A 201 7.11 -7.82 -9.29
N ILE A 202 7.48 -7.09 -8.23
CA ILE A 202 8.32 -7.60 -7.14
C ILE A 202 7.64 -8.79 -6.47
N LEU A 203 6.36 -8.68 -6.11
CA LEU A 203 5.60 -9.79 -5.54
C LEU A 203 5.48 -10.94 -6.55
N TYR A 204 5.21 -10.63 -7.82
CA TYR A 204 5.04 -11.62 -8.88
C TYR A 204 6.30 -12.48 -9.06
N LYS A 205 7.49 -11.88 -9.00
CA LYS A 205 8.76 -12.59 -9.19
C LYS A 205 9.27 -13.25 -7.92
N THR A 206 9.22 -12.55 -6.79
CA THR A 206 9.84 -13.04 -5.54
C THR A 206 8.91 -13.92 -4.71
N LYS A 207 7.59 -13.76 -4.88
CA LYS A 207 6.55 -14.35 -4.01
C LYS A 207 6.77 -13.99 -2.54
N ARG A 208 7.29 -12.78 -2.27
CA ARG A 208 7.57 -12.23 -0.93
C ARG A 208 6.88 -10.87 -0.80
N LEU A 209 5.89 -10.77 0.08
CA LEU A 209 5.25 -9.50 0.40
C LEU A 209 6.21 -8.55 1.11
N GLU A 210 7.15 -9.11 1.89
CA GLU A 210 8.17 -8.38 2.64
C GLU A 210 9.05 -7.52 1.74
N LEU A 211 9.42 -8.06 0.57
CA LEU A 211 10.26 -7.34 -0.38
C LEU A 211 9.49 -6.23 -1.09
N THR A 212 8.18 -6.41 -1.27
CA THR A 212 7.34 -5.34 -1.83
C THR A 212 7.12 -4.24 -0.81
N ILE A 213 6.83 -4.56 0.45
CA ILE A 213 6.74 -3.59 1.55
C ILE A 213 8.05 -2.80 1.67
N PHE A 214 9.19 -3.48 1.65
CA PHE A 214 10.50 -2.83 1.67
C PHE A 214 10.70 -1.87 0.49
N ALA A 215 10.37 -2.29 -0.74
CA ALA A 215 10.49 -1.43 -1.91
C ALA A 215 9.57 -0.21 -1.81
N HIS A 216 8.36 -0.37 -1.28
CA HIS A 216 7.43 0.72 -1.10
C HIS A 216 7.90 1.69 0.00
N PHE A 217 8.42 1.19 1.13
CA PHE A 217 9.09 2.01 2.14
C PHE A 217 10.25 2.80 1.53
N LEU A 218 11.07 2.17 0.68
CA LEU A 218 12.18 2.86 0.02
C LEU A 218 11.69 3.99 -0.90
N ASN A 219 10.63 3.77 -1.66
CA ASN A 219 10.03 4.78 -2.53
C ASN A 219 9.52 5.99 -1.73
N ASN A 220 8.71 5.73 -0.71
CA ASN A 220 8.13 6.80 0.08
C ASN A 220 9.19 7.50 0.95
N PHE A 221 10.22 6.77 1.40
CA PHE A 221 11.36 7.37 2.08
C PHE A 221 12.09 8.36 1.18
N ILE A 222 12.37 7.98 -0.08
CA ILE A 222 13.04 8.87 -1.05
C ILE A 222 12.19 10.11 -1.33
N ALA A 223 10.89 9.92 -1.60
CA ALA A 223 9.96 11.04 -1.81
C ALA A 223 9.85 11.95 -0.58
N PHE A 224 9.88 11.39 0.62
CA PHE A 224 9.78 12.16 1.86
C PHE A 224 11.02 13.01 2.16
N ILE A 225 12.23 12.50 1.89
CA ILE A 225 13.48 13.25 2.12
C ILE A 225 13.88 14.16 0.96
N TRP A 226 13.35 13.89 -0.23
CA TRP A 226 13.56 14.65 -1.46
C TRP A 226 12.20 14.97 -2.09
N PRO A 227 11.39 15.83 -1.44
CA PRO A 227 10.11 16.27 -1.96
C PRO A 227 10.27 17.17 -3.19
#